data_AF-A0A4Y6Q2T0-F1
#
_entry.id   AF-A0A4Y6Q2T0-F1
#
_cell.length_a   1.000
_cell.length_b   1.000
_cell.length_c   1.000
_cell.angle_alpha   90.00
_cell.angle_beta   90.00
_cell.angle_gamma   90.00
#
_symmetry.space_group_name_H-M   'P 1'
#
loop_
_entity.id
_entity.type
_entity.pdbx_description
1 polymer ?
#
loop_
_entity_poly.entity_id
_entity_poly.type
_entity_poly.pdbx_seq_one_letter_code
_entity_poly.pdbx_strand_id
1 'polypeptide(L)' 'MKVRWTANAARNLESIRAYIAEDAPAEADRVVADLLSAPTRLETFPQSGRAVPEYGTASVREIGAAPTE' A
#
# COMPACT_ATOMS: atom_id res chain seq x y z
N MET A 1 -0.63 13.20 11.10
CA MET A 1 0.15 13.67 9.92
C MET A 1 -0.63 13.34 8.65
N LYS A 2 -0.35 13.96 7.50
CA LYS A 2 -1.07 13.67 6.25
C LYS A 2 -0.31 12.65 5.39
N VAL A 3 -0.96 11.56 5.00
CA VAL A 3 -0.40 10.61 4.03
C VAL A 3 -0.43 11.22 2.62
N ARG A 4 0.67 11.09 1.89
CA ARG A 4 0.81 11.54 0.51
C ARG A 4 1.37 10.41 -0.33
N TRP A 5 0.79 10.22 -1.51
CA TRP A 5 1.21 9.22 -2.48
C TRP A 5 2.02 9.90 -3.57
N THR A 6 3.06 9.20 -4.05
CA THR A 6 3.76 9.64 -5.25
C THR A 6 2.94 9.30 -6.50
N ALA A 7 3.18 10.01 -7.60
CA ALA A 7 2.56 9.67 -8.88
C ALA A 7 2.92 8.25 -9.34
N ASN A 8 4.11 7.74 -8.96
CA ASN A 8 4.49 6.37 -9.25
C ASN A 8 3.63 5.36 -8.48
N ALA A 9 3.40 5.60 -7.20
CA ALA A 9 2.58 4.71 -6.38
C ALA A 9 1.13 4.64 -6.88
N ALA A 10 0.55 5.75 -7.34
CA ALA A 10 -0.76 5.77 -7.99
C ALA A 10 -0.80 4.89 -9.26
N ARG A 11 0.21 5.01 -10.14
CA ARG A 11 0.33 4.15 -11.32
C ARG A 11 0.54 2.68 -10.96
N ASN A 12 1.27 2.39 -9.90
CA ASN A 12 1.46 1.00 -9.47
C ASN A 12 0.15 0.37 -9.00
N LEU A 13 -0.71 1.11 -8.29
CA LEU A 13 -2.04 0.62 -7.93
C LEU A 13 -2.90 0.33 -9.18
N GLU A 14 -2.85 1.20 -10.19
CA GLU A 14 -3.54 0.98 -11.46
C GLU A 14 -3.03 -0.27 -12.19
N SER A 15 -1.70 -0.46 -12.26
CA SER A 15 -1.11 -1.66 -12.88
C SER A 15 -1.45 -2.95 -12.13
N ILE A 16 -1.43 -2.94 -10.78
CA ILE A 16 -1.83 -4.09 -9.97
C ILE A 16 -3.29 -4.45 -10.24
N ARG A 17 -4.18 -3.44 -10.26
CA ARG A 17 -5.59 -3.64 -10.58
C ARG A 17 -5.77 -4.24 -11.97
N ALA A 18 -5.13 -3.66 -12.97
CA ALA A 18 -5.25 -4.08 -14.36
C ALA A 18 -4.82 -5.54 -14.52
N TYR A 19 -3.69 -5.92 -13.92
CA TYR A 19 -3.18 -7.29 -13.95
C TYR A 19 -4.15 -8.29 -13.33
N ILE A 20 -4.66 -8.03 -12.11
CA ILE A 20 -5.59 -8.96 -11.44
C ILE A 20 -6.94 -9.02 -12.16
N ALA A 21 -7.40 -7.89 -12.72
CA ALA A 21 -8.70 -7.80 -13.37
C ALA A 21 -8.79 -8.61 -14.67
N GLU A 22 -7.66 -9.06 -15.24
CA GLU A 22 -7.65 -10.00 -16.38
C GLU A 22 -8.36 -11.31 -16.04
N ASP A 23 -8.19 -11.80 -14.81
CA ASP A 23 -8.77 -13.07 -14.35
C ASP A 23 -9.90 -12.88 -13.33
N ALA A 24 -9.78 -11.89 -12.44
CA ALA A 24 -10.65 -11.73 -11.27
C ALA A 24 -10.94 -10.24 -10.96
N PRO A 25 -11.85 -9.58 -11.71
CA PRO A 25 -12.11 -8.15 -11.57
C PRO A 25 -12.65 -7.75 -10.18
N ALA A 26 -13.43 -8.60 -9.52
CA ALA A 26 -13.91 -8.32 -8.16
C ALA A 26 -12.77 -8.35 -7.13
N GLU A 27 -11.89 -9.35 -7.20
CA GLU A 27 -10.68 -9.44 -6.39
C GLU A 27 -9.72 -8.27 -6.66
N ALA A 28 -9.61 -7.80 -7.90
CA ALA A 28 -8.77 -6.65 -8.24
C ALA A 28 -9.17 -5.39 -7.44
N ASP A 29 -10.47 -5.13 -7.35
CA ASP A 29 -10.99 -3.99 -6.58
C ASP A 29 -10.75 -4.18 -5.06
N ARG A 30 -10.91 -5.41 -4.54
CA ARG A 30 -10.61 -5.72 -3.12
C ARG A 30 -9.13 -5.49 -2.78
N VAL A 31 -8.21 -5.99 -3.61
CA VAL A 31 -6.77 -5.84 -3.40
C VAL A 31 -6.37 -4.36 -3.41
N VAL A 32 -6.90 -3.56 -4.33
CA VAL A 32 -6.64 -2.11 -4.36
C VAL A 32 -7.17 -1.43 -3.11
N ALA A 33 -8.37 -1.79 -2.65
CA ALA A 33 -8.96 -1.23 -1.43
C ALA A 33 -8.10 -1.53 -0.18
N ASP A 34 -7.61 -2.76 -0.04
CA ASP A 34 -6.71 -3.16 1.04
C ASP A 34 -5.38 -2.39 1.01
N LEU A 35 -4.79 -2.23 -0.19
CA LEU A 35 -3.55 -1.45 -0.35
C LEU A 35 -3.73 0.04 -0.03
N LEU A 36 -4.90 0.61 -0.36
CA LEU A 36 -5.24 1.99 -0.04
C LEU A 36 -5.52 2.20 1.46
N SER A 37 -6.09 1.20 2.13
CA SER A 37 -6.47 1.29 3.55
C SER A 37 -5.25 1.14 4.47
N ALA A 38 -4.30 0.27 4.14
CA ALA A 38 -3.16 -0.06 4.99
C ALA A 38 -2.34 1.15 5.49
N PRO A 39 -1.96 2.15 4.66
CA PRO A 39 -1.17 3.29 5.11
C PRO A 39 -1.99 4.36 5.86
N THR A 40 -3.33 4.27 5.90
CA THR A 40 -4.15 5.27 6.64
C THR A 40 -3.78 5.34 8.13
N ARG A 41 -3.36 4.21 8.73
CA ARG A 41 -2.88 4.16 10.11
C ARG A 41 -1.65 5.04 10.37
N LEU A 42 -0.89 5.40 9.34
CA LEU A 42 0.29 6.26 9.46
C LEU A 42 -0.05 7.69 9.86
N GLU A 43 -1.31 8.11 9.68
CA GLU A 43 -1.75 9.43 10.14
C GLU A 43 -1.63 9.56 11.66
N THR A 44 -1.86 8.46 12.38
CA THR A 44 -1.80 8.34 13.85
C THR A 44 -0.51 7.69 14.32
N PHE A 45 -0.03 6.65 13.63
CA PHE A 45 1.15 5.86 14.00
C PHE A 45 2.19 5.84 12.87
N PRO A 46 2.90 6.97 12.63
CA PRO A 46 3.79 7.14 11.48
C PRO A 46 4.98 6.16 11.46
N GLN A 47 5.34 5.56 12.60
CA GLN A 47 6.44 4.61 12.72
C GLN A 47 5.98 3.15 12.79
N SER A 48 4.68 2.86 12.58
CA SER A 48 4.11 1.50 12.66
C SER A 48 4.57 0.54 11.55
N GLY A 49 5.20 1.04 10.49
CA GLY A 49 5.85 0.19 9.49
C GLY A 49 7.13 -0.47 10.04
N ARG A 50 7.51 -1.62 9.49
CA ARG A 50 8.80 -2.25 9.79
C ARG A 50 9.91 -1.52 9.03
N ALA A 51 11.01 -1.17 9.69
CA ALA A 51 12.15 -0.57 9.00
C ALA A 51 12.79 -1.59 8.04
N VAL A 52 13.23 -1.15 6.86
CA VAL A 52 13.80 -2.02 5.83
C VAL A 52 15.34 -1.85 5.83
N PRO A 53 16.11 -2.79 6.43
CA PRO A 53 17.55 -2.61 6.66
C PRO A 53 18.38 -2.41 5.39
N GLU A 54 17.92 -2.97 4.27
CA GLU A 54 18.60 -2.97 2.96
C GLU A 54 18.81 -1.55 2.42
N TYR A 55 18.01 -0.58 2.85
CA TYR A 55 18.14 0.82 2.47
C TYR A 55 19.09 1.63 3.38
N GLY A 56 19.61 1.04 4.46
CA GLY A 56 20.54 1.70 5.38
C GLY A 56 19.96 2.92 6.12
N THR A 57 18.63 3.08 6.13
CA THR A 57 17.95 4.23 6.75
C THR A 57 16.64 3.82 7.42
N ALA A 58 16.33 4.40 8.58
CA ALA A 58 15.09 4.14 9.31
C ALA A 58 13.85 4.82 8.67
N SER A 59 14.07 5.66 7.65
CA SER A 59 13.02 6.39 6.93
C SER A 59 12.28 5.54 5.90
N VAL A 60 12.90 4.45 5.40
CA VAL A 60 12.24 3.49 4.52
C VAL A 60 11.61 2.40 5.38
N ARG A 61 10.30 2.26 5.26
CA ARG A 61 9.49 1.34 6.06
C ARG A 61 8.46 0.62 5.19
N GLU A 62 8.19 -0.64 5.52
CA GLU A 62 7.18 -1.46 4.86
C GLU A 62 5.95 -1.64 5.76
N ILE A 63 4.78 -1.75 5.13
CA ILE A 63 3.49 -2.03 5.77
C ILE A 63 2.80 -3.08 4.91
N GLY A 64 2.43 -4.20 5.52
CA GLY A 64 1.57 -5.19 4.86
C GLY A 64 0.12 -4.69 4.85
N ALA A 65 -0.55 -4.84 3.71
CA ALA A 65 -2.00 -4.78 3.66
C ALA A 65 -2.54 -6.11 4.20
N ALA A 66 -3.22 -6.06 5.34
CA ALA A 66 -4.02 -7.20 5.79
C ALA A 66 -5.36 -7.15 5.05
N PRO A 67 -5.94 -8.30 4.66
CA PRO A 67 -7.29 -8.33 4.10
C PRO A 67 -8.24 -7.64 5.07
N THR A 68 -9.04 -6.68 4.60
CA THR A 68 -10.20 -6.24 5.37
C THR A 68 -11.29 -7.32 5.29
N GLU A 69 -11.59 -7.96 6.44
CA GLU A 69 -12.68 -8.95 6.58
C GLU A 69 -14.07 -8.35 6.35
#